data_AF-A0A2T1KIM9-F1
#
_entry.id   AF-A0A2T1KIM9-F1
#
_cell.length_a   1.000
_cell.length_b   1.000
_cell.length_c   1.000
_cell.angle_alpha   90.00
_cell.angle_beta   90.00
_cell.angle_gamma   90.00
#
_symmetry.space_group_name_H-M   'P 1'
#
loop_
_entity.id
_entity.type
_entity.pdbx_description
1 polymer ?
#
loop_
_entity_poly.entity_id
_entity_poly.type
_entity_poly.pdbx_seq_one_letter_code
_entity_poly.pdbx_strand_id
1 'polypeptide(L)'
;MNRVELVRLAVERQLTDIYDLLAMRILFPPERAVVPIHKEIKDLFLYPERLETSYRHEWTSIATRALFNHGFTDHWRTDQDNLDRYLGLLREQAIPRCIHNQGGLFQMLGEVIAMQRSANTIAFPDPRRRALMRLIWPDEQR
;
A
#
# COMPACT_ATOMS: atom_id res chain seq x y z
N MET A 1 -9.78 -11.32 22.66
CA MET A 1 -8.96 -10.81 21.55
C MET A 1 -8.23 -9.59 22.06
N ASN A 2 -6.91 -9.54 21.96
CA ASN A 2 -6.13 -8.38 22.43
C ASN A 2 -6.13 -7.26 21.36
N ARG A 3 -5.66 -6.06 21.73
CA ARG A 3 -5.59 -4.90 20.80
C ARG A 3 -4.78 -5.16 19.54
N VAL A 4 -3.71 -5.94 19.64
CA VAL A 4 -2.85 -6.28 18.50
C VAL A 4 -3.61 -7.16 17.51
N GLU A 5 -4.32 -8.18 17.98
CA GLU A 5 -5.16 -9.05 17.17
C GLU A 5 -6.33 -8.28 16.54
N LEU A 6 -6.97 -7.39 17.31
CA LEU A 6 -8.04 -6.50 16.83
C LEU A 6 -7.57 -5.65 15.66
N VAL A 7 -6.45 -4.93 15.84
CA VAL A 7 -5.89 -4.09 14.77
C VAL A 7 -5.48 -4.93 13.58
N ARG A 8 -4.81 -6.07 13.78
CA ARG A 8 -4.36 -6.93 12.67
C ARG A 8 -5.54 -7.39 11.82
N LEU A 9 -6.60 -7.90 12.46
CA LEU A 9 -7.81 -8.35 11.77
C LEU A 9 -8.55 -7.18 11.08
N ALA A 10 -8.56 -6.00 11.70
CA ALA A 10 -9.16 -4.82 11.08
C ALA A 10 -8.42 -4.41 9.80
N VAL A 11 -7.09 -4.35 9.82
CA VAL A 11 -6.29 -4.02 8.62
C VAL A 11 -6.49 -5.08 7.53
N GLU A 12 -6.40 -6.37 7.89
CA GLU A 12 -6.57 -7.50 6.95
C GLU A 12 -7.96 -7.55 6.30
N ARG A 13 -9.01 -7.00 6.95
CA ARG A 13 -10.38 -7.06 6.45
C ARG A 13 -10.89 -5.75 5.86
N GLN A 14 -10.42 -4.62 6.36
CA GLN A 14 -11.02 -3.31 6.09
C GLN A 14 -10.08 -2.34 5.39
N LEU A 15 -8.75 -2.57 5.40
CA LEU A 15 -7.74 -1.72 4.75
C LEU A 15 -6.86 -2.55 3.81
N THR A 16 -7.50 -3.28 2.90
CA THR A 16 -6.82 -4.13 1.91
C THR A 16 -6.63 -3.47 0.56
N ASP A 17 -7.47 -2.46 0.27
CA ASP A 17 -7.38 -1.72 -0.97
C ASP A 17 -6.13 -0.84 -1.00
N ILE A 18 -5.48 -0.82 -2.17
CA ILE A 18 -4.18 -0.16 -2.31
C ILE A 18 -4.29 1.36 -2.24
N TYR A 19 -5.45 1.92 -2.62
CA TYR A 19 -5.70 3.35 -2.49
C TYR A 19 -5.91 3.74 -1.02
N ASP A 20 -6.66 2.94 -0.25
CA ASP A 20 -6.79 3.16 1.20
C ASP A 20 -5.41 3.10 1.89
N LEU A 21 -4.56 2.15 1.52
CA LEU A 21 -3.20 2.04 2.04
C LEU A 21 -2.34 3.25 1.67
N LEU A 22 -2.42 3.76 0.44
CA LEU A 22 -1.74 5.00 0.05
C LEU A 22 -2.25 6.20 0.86
N ALA A 23 -3.57 6.30 1.06
CA ALA A 23 -4.15 7.36 1.89
C ALA A 23 -3.63 7.29 3.33
N MET A 24 -3.55 6.09 3.91
CA MET A 24 -2.95 5.90 5.23
C MET A 24 -1.47 6.31 5.26
N ARG A 25 -0.68 5.97 4.22
CA ARG A 25 0.72 6.40 4.08
C ARG A 25 0.88 7.93 4.05
N ILE A 26 -0.09 8.64 3.47
CA ILE A 26 -0.09 10.12 3.38
C ILE A 26 -0.56 10.75 4.70
N LEU A 27 -1.63 10.22 5.29
CA LEU A 27 -2.20 10.72 6.55
C LEU A 27 -1.25 10.50 7.74
N PHE A 28 -0.48 9.41 7.71
CA PHE A 28 0.44 9.01 8.77
C PHE A 28 1.86 8.85 8.21
N PRO A 29 2.53 9.96 7.84
CA PRO A 29 3.87 9.88 7.28
C PRO A 29 4.85 9.26 8.30
N PRO A 30 5.78 8.40 7.86
CA PRO A 30 6.82 7.87 8.74
C PRO A 30 7.75 9.00 9.17
N GLU A 31 8.26 8.92 10.40
CA GLU A 31 9.16 9.91 11.00
C GLU A 31 10.42 10.17 10.16
N ARG A 32 10.86 9.15 9.40
CA ARG A 32 11.98 9.26 8.45
C ARG A 32 11.57 8.67 7.11
N ALA A 33 10.98 9.51 6.27
CA ALA A 33 10.80 9.18 4.86
C ALA A 33 12.12 9.40 4.12
N VAL A 34 12.71 8.33 3.58
CA VAL A 34 13.93 8.42 2.75
C VAL A 34 13.63 9.09 1.41
N VAL A 35 12.38 8.97 0.94
CA VAL A 35 11.92 9.45 -0.36
C VAL A 35 10.57 10.17 -0.18
N PRO A 36 10.31 11.30 -0.86
CA PRO A 36 8.98 11.91 -0.84
C PRO A 36 7.96 11.05 -1.60
N ILE A 37 6.71 11.04 -1.14
CA ILE A 37 5.64 10.18 -1.68
C ILE A 37 5.47 10.30 -3.21
N HIS A 38 5.65 11.50 -3.77
CA HIS A 38 5.58 11.72 -5.22
C HIS A 38 6.63 10.91 -5.99
N LYS A 39 7.82 10.76 -5.42
CA LYS A 39 8.89 9.96 -6.04
C LYS A 39 8.65 8.47 -5.82
N GLU A 40 8.11 8.06 -4.66
CA GLU A 40 7.67 6.67 -4.45
C GLU A 40 6.68 6.21 -5.52
N ILE A 41 5.65 7.03 -5.81
CA ILE A 41 4.66 6.69 -6.85
C ILE A 41 5.26 6.74 -8.26
N LYS A 42 6.18 7.67 -8.54
CA LYS A 42 6.86 7.72 -9.85
C LYS A 42 7.75 6.51 -10.10
N ASP A 43 8.43 6.00 -9.08
CA ASP A 43 9.29 4.82 -9.20
C ASP A 43 8.48 3.58 -9.64
N LEU A 44 7.19 3.52 -9.33
CA LEU A 44 6.30 2.42 -9.75
C LEU A 44 6.05 2.37 -11.27
N PHE A 45 6.25 3.47 -12.01
CA PHE A 45 6.21 3.40 -13.48
C PHE A 45 7.40 2.61 -14.05
N LEU A 46 8.52 2.56 -13.33
CA LEU A 46 9.71 1.80 -13.71
C LEU A 46 9.69 0.38 -13.10
N TYR A 47 9.21 0.26 -11.87
CA TYR A 47 9.23 -0.96 -11.07
C TYR A 47 7.85 -1.26 -10.47
N PRO A 48 6.82 -1.57 -11.29
CA PRO A 48 5.45 -1.75 -10.82
C PRO A 48 5.30 -2.93 -9.85
N GLU A 49 6.15 -3.95 -9.95
CA GLU A 49 6.17 -5.10 -9.03
C GLU A 49 6.46 -4.72 -7.57
N ARG A 50 7.10 -3.56 -7.34
CA ARG A 50 7.36 -3.04 -5.99
C ARG A 50 6.09 -2.66 -5.25
N LEU A 51 4.98 -2.41 -5.96
CA LEU A 51 3.70 -2.14 -5.34
C LEU A 51 3.27 -3.31 -4.44
N GLU A 52 3.36 -4.54 -4.96
CA GLU A 52 2.97 -5.76 -4.24
C GLU A 52 4.09 -6.29 -3.35
N THR A 53 5.34 -6.27 -3.82
CA THR A 53 6.46 -6.91 -3.13
C THR A 53 7.04 -6.07 -1.98
N SER A 54 6.75 -4.76 -1.93
CA SER A 54 7.36 -3.86 -0.96
C SER A 54 6.39 -2.83 -0.40
N TYR A 55 5.83 -1.94 -1.24
CA TYR A 55 5.04 -0.80 -0.76
C TYR A 55 3.76 -1.22 -0.04
N ARG A 56 3.05 -2.26 -0.52
CA ARG A 56 1.89 -2.81 0.19
C ARG A 56 2.23 -3.20 1.63
N HIS A 57 3.36 -3.86 1.86
CA HIS A 57 3.76 -4.27 3.21
C HIS A 57 4.11 -3.07 4.09
N GLU A 58 4.85 -2.10 3.54
CA GLU A 58 5.20 -0.87 4.25
C GLU A 58 3.96 -0.06 4.63
N TRP A 59 3.06 0.19 3.67
CA TRP A 59 1.84 0.97 3.90
C TRP A 59 0.88 0.24 4.85
N THR A 60 0.79 -1.09 4.77
CA THR A 60 0.05 -1.92 5.74
C THR A 60 0.62 -1.77 7.15
N SER A 61 1.94 -1.77 7.30
CA SER A 61 2.61 -1.57 8.60
C SER A 61 2.32 -0.18 9.18
N ILE A 62 2.33 0.86 8.32
CA ILE A 62 1.96 2.23 8.70
C ILE A 62 0.51 2.29 9.16
N ALA A 63 -0.42 1.71 8.39
CA ALA A 63 -1.83 1.65 8.75
C ALA A 63 -2.04 0.93 10.09
N THR A 64 -1.38 -0.21 10.29
CA THR A 64 -1.41 -0.99 11.53
C THR A 64 -0.95 -0.15 12.72
N ARG A 65 0.19 0.54 12.60
CA ARG A 65 0.72 1.40 13.67
C ARG A 65 -0.20 2.59 13.95
N ALA A 66 -0.77 3.20 12.92
CA ALA A 66 -1.69 4.32 13.06
C ALA A 66 -2.96 3.89 13.82
N LEU A 67 -3.56 2.76 13.46
CA LEU A 67 -4.73 2.22 14.17
C LEU A 67 -4.39 1.88 15.62
N PHE A 68 -3.22 1.30 15.89
CA PHE A 68 -2.82 0.99 17.26
C PHE A 68 -2.63 2.25 18.12
N ASN A 69 -2.03 3.30 17.56
CA ASN A 69 -1.72 4.52 18.29
C ASN A 69 -2.95 5.43 18.52
N HIS A 70 -3.94 5.37 17.62
CA HIS A 70 -5.05 6.32 17.62
C HIS A 70 -6.43 5.67 17.76
N GLY A 71 -6.54 4.35 17.63
CA GLY A 71 -7.82 3.63 17.61
C GLY A 71 -8.40 3.28 18.98
N PHE A 72 -7.78 3.69 20.08
CA PHE A 72 -8.17 3.30 21.45
C PHE A 72 -8.21 4.50 22.42
N THR A 73 -8.83 5.60 22.01
CA THR A 73 -8.80 6.87 22.75
C THR A 73 -9.80 6.95 23.91
N ASP A 74 -10.97 6.32 23.82
CA ASP A 74 -12.01 6.44 24.85
C ASP A 74 -11.99 5.27 25.83
N HIS A 75 -11.59 5.54 27.07
CA HIS A 75 -11.44 4.52 28.14
C HIS A 75 -12.76 3.90 28.64
N TRP A 76 -13.92 4.47 28.27
CA TRP A 76 -15.24 4.00 28.68
C TRP A 76 -15.92 3.09 27.64
N ARG A 77 -15.28 2.88 26.48
CA ARG A 77 -15.75 1.97 25.43
C ARG A 77 -14.92 0.70 25.39
N THR A 78 -15.48 -0.34 24.77
CA THR A 78 -14.69 -1.54 24.47
C THR A 78 -13.62 -1.22 23.43
N ASP A 79 -12.53 -1.99 23.41
CA ASP A 79 -11.47 -1.84 22.41
C ASP A 79 -12.02 -2.03 20.98
N GLN A 80 -12.98 -2.94 20.79
CA GLN A 80 -13.66 -3.15 19.50
C GLN A 80 -14.45 -1.91 19.07
N ASP A 81 -15.29 -1.34 19.94
CA ASP A 81 -16.10 -0.16 19.62
C ASP A 81 -15.25 1.07 19.31
N ASN A 82 -14.14 1.24 20.04
CA ASN A 82 -13.17 2.30 19.78
C ASN A 82 -12.56 2.17 18.39
N LEU A 83 -12.09 0.97 18.06
CA LEU A 83 -11.45 0.69 16.79
C LEU A 83 -12.42 0.86 15.62
N ASP A 84 -13.64 0.31 15.73
CA ASP A 84 -14.66 0.42 14.70
C ASP A 84 -15.08 1.86 14.45
N ARG A 85 -15.23 2.67 15.51
CA ARG A 85 -15.53 4.10 15.37
C ARG A 85 -14.40 4.86 14.68
N TYR A 86 -13.14 4.56 15.06
CA TYR A 86 -11.99 5.22 14.45
C TYR A 86 -11.85 4.84 12.97
N LEU A 87 -12.07 3.56 12.64
CA LEU A 87 -12.12 3.10 11.25
C LEU A 87 -13.26 3.75 10.46
N GLY A 88 -14.44 3.92 11.07
CA GLY A 88 -15.55 4.66 10.48
C GLY A 88 -15.13 6.09 10.11
N LEU A 89 -14.50 6.81 11.04
CA LEU A 89 -13.98 8.16 10.78
C LEU A 89 -12.93 8.19 9.65
N LEU A 90 -12.01 7.21 9.63
CA LEU A 90 -11.02 7.12 8.56
C LEU A 90 -11.69 6.91 7.20
N ARG A 91 -12.60 5.94 7.10
CA ARG A 91 -13.22 5.52 5.82
C ARG A 91 -14.24 6.51 5.30
N GLU A 92 -15.03 7.11 6.18
CA GLU A 92 -16.10 8.01 5.78
C GLU A 92 -15.61 9.44 5.54
N GLN A 93 -14.46 9.82 6.13
CA GLN A 93 -14.01 11.21 6.13
C GLN A 93 -12.54 11.37 5.74
N ALA A 94 -11.61 10.80 6.52
CA ALA A 94 -10.20 11.13 6.37
C ALA A 94 -9.61 10.63 5.04
N ILE A 95 -9.89 9.37 4.67
CA ILE A 95 -9.42 8.74 3.43
C ILE A 95 -10.04 9.41 2.20
N PRO A 96 -11.38 9.56 2.08
CA PRO A 96 -11.97 10.25 0.93
C PRO A 96 -11.44 11.68 0.76
N ARG A 97 -11.28 12.42 1.87
CA ARG A 97 -10.72 13.77 1.85
C ARG A 97 -9.25 13.77 1.42
N CYS A 98 -8.46 12.80 1.87
CA CYS A 98 -7.07 12.63 1.44
C CYS A 98 -6.99 12.38 -0.08
N ILE A 99 -7.80 11.45 -0.58
CA ILE A 99 -7.90 11.12 -2.01
C ILE A 99 -8.24 12.37 -2.83
N HIS A 100 -9.25 13.12 -2.40
CA HIS A 100 -9.66 14.35 -3.07
C HIS A 100 -8.54 15.41 -3.09
N ASN A 101 -7.93 15.68 -1.94
CA ASN A 101 -6.87 16.69 -1.80
C ASN A 101 -5.58 16.33 -2.55
N GLN A 102 -5.33 15.04 -2.76
CA GLN A 102 -4.13 14.51 -3.38
C GLN A 102 -4.42 13.83 -4.71
N GLY A 103 -5.49 14.23 -5.40
CA GLY A 103 -6.03 13.52 -6.58
C GLY A 103 -4.98 13.16 -7.63
N GLY A 104 -3.98 14.02 -7.88
CA GLY A 104 -2.88 13.72 -8.80
C GLY A 104 -2.03 12.50 -8.42
N LEU A 105 -1.75 12.29 -7.12
CA LEU A 105 -1.03 11.09 -6.64
C LEU A 105 -1.86 9.82 -6.85
N PHE A 106 -3.15 9.89 -6.54
CA PHE A 106 -4.07 8.76 -6.70
C PHE A 106 -4.31 8.41 -8.18
N GLN A 107 -4.37 9.43 -9.04
CA GLN A 107 -4.42 9.23 -10.49
C GLN A 107 -3.17 8.49 -11.00
N MET A 108 -1.98 8.93 -10.61
CA MET A 108 -0.74 8.25 -11.01
C MET A 108 -0.69 6.80 -10.53
N LEU A 109 -1.13 6.52 -9.30
CA LEU A 109 -1.23 5.14 -8.83
C LEU A 109 -2.23 4.32 -9.68
N GLY A 110 -3.36 4.92 -10.06
CA GLY A 110 -4.33 4.29 -10.95
C GLY A 110 -3.75 3.98 -12.34
N GLU A 111 -2.94 4.89 -12.89
CA GLU A 111 -2.22 4.69 -14.15
C GLU A 111 -1.22 3.52 -14.05
N VAL A 112 -0.42 3.45 -12.99
CA VAL A 112 0.49 2.33 -12.71
C VAL A 112 -0.27 1.00 -12.66
N ILE A 113 -1.37 0.94 -11.92
CA ILE A 113 -2.18 -0.28 -11.78
C ILE A 113 -2.79 -0.68 -13.13
N ALA A 114 -3.29 0.29 -13.90
CA ALA A 114 -3.84 0.05 -15.23
C ALA A 114 -2.76 -0.48 -16.19
N MET A 115 -1.55 0.09 -16.16
CA MET A 115 -0.41 -0.39 -16.92
C MET A 115 -0.05 -1.83 -16.55
N GLN A 116 0.08 -2.14 -15.26
CA GLN A 116 0.41 -3.49 -14.78
C GLN A 116 -0.65 -4.54 -15.16
N ARG A 117 -1.93 -4.15 -15.20
CA ARG A 117 -3.03 -5.02 -15.63
C ARG A 117 -3.15 -5.12 -17.15
N SER A 118 -2.58 -4.18 -17.89
CA SER A 118 -2.54 -4.24 -19.35
C SER A 118 -1.64 -5.41 -19.76
N ALA A 119 -2.10 -6.24 -20.70
CA ALA A 119 -1.30 -7.34 -21.24
C ALA A 119 -0.08 -6.85 -22.08
N ASN A 120 0.19 -5.54 -22.09
CA ASN A 120 1.22 -4.88 -22.89
C ASN A 120 2.49 -4.58 -22.08
N THR A 121 2.49 -4.75 -20.76
CA THR A 121 3.70 -4.62 -19.95
C THR A 121 4.52 -5.91 -20.01
N ILE A 122 5.72 -5.82 -20.60
CA ILE A 122 6.71 -6.90 -20.59
C ILE A 122 7.32 -6.97 -19.19
N ALA A 123 6.77 -7.83 -18.32
CA ALA A 123 7.34 -8.08 -17.00
C ALA A 123 8.68 -8.81 -17.13
N PHE A 124 9.77 -8.20 -16.68
CA PHE A 124 11.07 -8.87 -16.64
C PHE A 124 11.23 -9.73 -15.37
N PRO A 125 11.80 -10.94 -15.49
CA PRO A 125 12.35 -11.49 -16.72
C PRO A 125 11.26 -12.18 -17.56
N ASP A 126 10.97 -11.65 -18.76
CA ASP A 126 9.98 -12.19 -19.70
C ASP A 126 10.32 -13.66 -20.00
N PRO A 127 9.39 -14.62 -19.88
CA PRO A 127 9.66 -16.02 -20.17
C PRO A 127 10.30 -16.25 -21.55
N ARG A 128 9.90 -15.46 -22.57
CA ARG A 128 10.54 -15.55 -23.90
C ARG A 128 11.96 -14.99 -23.87
N ARG A 129 12.20 -13.83 -23.27
CA ARG A 129 13.56 -13.31 -23.06
C ARG A 129 14.41 -14.23 -22.19
N ARG A 130 13.88 -14.91 -21.18
CA ARG A 130 14.60 -15.95 -20.40
C ARG A 130 14.95 -17.14 -21.26
N ALA A 131 14.02 -17.62 -22.09
CA ALA A 131 14.30 -18.69 -23.03
C ALA A 131 15.35 -18.26 -24.06
N LEU A 132 15.28 -17.02 -24.56
CA LEU A 132 16.23 -16.44 -25.49
C LEU A 132 17.61 -16.25 -24.85
N MET A 133 17.69 -15.73 -23.63
CA MET A 133 18.93 -15.58 -22.87
C MET A 133 19.55 -16.94 -22.53
N ARG A 134 18.73 -17.96 -22.22
CA ARG A 134 19.21 -19.35 -22.06
C ARG A 134 19.77 -19.93 -23.36
N LEU A 135 19.22 -19.53 -24.51
CA LEU A 135 19.70 -19.97 -25.82
C LEU A 135 20.99 -19.26 -26.23
N ILE A 136 21.10 -17.95 -25.97
CA ILE A 136 22.21 -17.11 -26.41
C ILE A 136 23.39 -17.15 -25.42
N TRP A 137 23.12 -17.39 -24.13
CA TRP A 137 24.12 -17.35 -23.06
C TRP A 137 23.97 -18.52 -22.07
N PRO A 138 24.25 -19.76 -22.51
CA PRO A 138 24.03 -20.96 -21.69
C PRO A 138 25.00 -21.12 -20.51
N ASP A 139 26.19 -20.50 -20.57
CA ASP A 139 27.29 -20.75 -19.62
C ASP A 139 27.27 -19.88 -18.34
N GLU A 140 26.38 -18.89 -18.24
CA GLU A 140 26.23 -18.02 -17.05
C GLU A 140 25.37 -18.62 -15.92
N GLN A 141 25.06 -19.92 -15.97
CA GLN A 141 24.27 -20.62 -14.94
C GLN A 141 25.09 -21.50 -13.98
N ARG A 142 26.39 -21.23 -13.80
CA ARG A 142 27.20 -21.83 -12.73
C ARG A 142 27.30 -20.93 -11.51
#